data_AF-A0A086SZV2-F1
#
_entry.id   AF-A0A086SZV2-F1
#
_cell.length_a   1.000
_cell.length_b   1.000
_cell.length_c   1.000
_cell.angle_alpha   90.00
_cell.angle_beta   90.00
_cell.angle_gamma   90.00
#
_symmetry.space_group_name_H-M   'P 1'
#
loop_
_entity.id
_entity.type
_entity.pdbx_description
1 polymer ?
#
loop_
_entity_poly.entity_id
_entity_poly.type
_entity_poly.pdbx_seq_one_letter_code
_entity_poly.pdbx_strand_id
1 'polypeptide(L)'
;MCGPDNSNRPRGGALAVLSPFSSNLGARLRSLSADLAFHTPGSPNSVGATHARLTLSDHYDMTSLSNLHVVIHSTGDLRSSICDSGLFRQFTIPAATPSAQRQYVELPLDTPLSIEVGHDGIIGRRVSLCSGPIPSPENTVAQGIVGFNFLSHPSASF
;
A
#
# COMPACT_ATOMS: atom_id res chain seq x y z
N MET A 1 3.20 -1.20 26.68
CA MET A 1 2.98 -2.48 25.98
C MET A 1 1.47 -2.68 25.89
N CYS A 2 0.89 -2.63 24.69
CA CYS A 2 -0.54 -2.87 24.51
C CYS A 2 -0.80 -4.39 24.57
N GLY A 3 -1.88 -4.79 25.27
CA GLY A 3 -2.24 -6.19 25.52
C GLY A 3 -2.64 -6.97 24.26
N PRO A 4 -2.98 -8.27 24.39
CA PRO A 4 -3.39 -9.09 23.26
C PRO A 4 -4.63 -8.50 22.59
N ASP A 5 -4.51 -8.21 21.30
CA ASP A 5 -5.55 -7.65 20.47
C ASP A 5 -6.67 -8.70 20.28
N ASN A 6 -7.75 -8.55 21.03
CA ASN A 6 -8.90 -9.47 21.12
C ASN A 6 -10.03 -9.11 20.13
N SER A 7 -9.69 -8.40 19.06
CA SER A 7 -10.64 -8.09 17.99
C SER A 7 -10.98 -9.36 17.19
N ASN A 8 -12.17 -9.92 17.43
CA ASN A 8 -12.77 -10.99 16.61
C ASN A 8 -13.29 -10.50 15.24
N ARG A 9 -13.00 -9.26 14.84
CA ARG A 9 -13.43 -8.77 13.53
C ARG A 9 -12.62 -9.48 12.44
N PRO A 10 -13.28 -10.05 11.42
CA PRO A 10 -12.55 -10.66 10.31
C PRO A 10 -11.66 -9.60 9.68
N ARG A 11 -10.35 -9.85 9.75
CA ARG A 11 -9.37 -9.04 9.03
C ARG A 11 -9.68 -9.21 7.55
N GLY A 12 -9.64 -8.13 6.79
CA GLY A 12 -9.73 -8.14 5.32
C GLY A 12 -8.36 -8.06 4.66
N GLY A 13 -7.29 -8.19 5.46
CA GLY A 13 -5.91 -7.99 5.07
C GLY A 13 -5.29 -6.74 5.72
N ALA A 14 -4.48 -6.02 4.95
CA ALA A 14 -3.81 -4.78 5.32
C ALA A 14 -4.10 -3.67 4.32
N LEU A 15 -3.99 -2.42 4.77
CA LEU A 15 -4.22 -1.23 3.95
C LEU A 15 -3.22 -0.14 4.30
N ALA A 16 -2.61 0.48 3.29
CA ALA A 16 -1.92 1.75 3.43
C ALA A 16 -2.68 2.82 2.65
N VAL A 17 -3.14 3.86 3.36
CA VAL A 17 -3.65 5.08 2.73
C VAL A 17 -2.46 5.94 2.34
N LEU A 18 -2.26 6.09 1.03
CA LEU A 18 -1.13 6.82 0.46
C LEU A 18 -1.53 8.28 0.25
N SER A 19 -0.78 9.18 0.88
CA SER A 19 -0.90 10.62 0.71
C SER A 19 0.24 11.16 -0.15
N PRO A 20 0.02 12.25 -0.89
CA PRO A 20 1.05 12.83 -1.74
C PRO A 20 2.31 13.18 -0.94
N PHE A 21 3.47 12.83 -1.48
CA PHE A 21 4.75 13.22 -0.90
C PHE A 21 5.21 14.53 -1.53
N SER A 22 5.33 15.57 -0.70
CA SER A 22 5.74 16.91 -1.14
C SER A 22 7.23 16.94 -1.46
N SER A 23 7.61 16.42 -2.63
CA SER A 23 8.93 16.65 -3.23
C SER A 23 8.81 17.44 -4.54
N ASN A 24 9.94 17.89 -5.08
CA ASN A 24 10.03 18.72 -6.29
C ASN A 24 9.53 18.03 -7.60
N LEU A 25 8.78 16.94 -7.52
CA LEU A 25 8.16 16.26 -8.65
C LEU A 25 7.28 17.21 -9.49
N GLY A 26 7.10 16.88 -10.77
CA GLY A 26 6.23 17.63 -11.68
C GLY A 26 4.80 17.77 -11.13
N ALA A 27 4.13 18.89 -11.44
CA ALA A 27 2.86 19.30 -10.83
C ALA A 27 1.74 18.22 -10.85
N ARG A 28 1.80 17.25 -11.77
CA ARG A 28 0.78 16.19 -11.91
C ARG A 28 0.85 15.14 -10.80
N LEU A 29 2.03 14.78 -10.29
CA LEU A 29 2.19 13.71 -9.30
C LEU A 29 2.05 14.21 -7.85
N ARG A 30 1.99 15.54 -7.64
CA ARG A 30 1.91 16.18 -6.31
C ARG A 30 0.56 16.05 -5.58
N SER A 31 -0.47 15.50 -6.23
CA SER A 31 -1.78 15.26 -5.61
C SER A 31 -2.22 13.80 -5.67
N LEU A 32 -1.32 12.86 -6.01
CA LEU A 32 -1.69 11.45 -6.06
C LEU A 32 -2.02 10.91 -4.66
N SER A 33 -3.30 10.69 -4.42
CA SER A 33 -3.83 9.92 -3.30
C SER A 33 -4.29 8.56 -3.80
N ALA A 34 -4.01 7.52 -3.03
CA ALA A 34 -4.35 6.15 -3.39
C ALA A 34 -4.46 5.25 -2.17
N ASP A 35 -5.17 4.15 -2.33
CA ASP A 35 -5.26 3.07 -1.35
C ASP A 35 -4.45 1.88 -1.86
N LEU A 36 -3.52 1.40 -1.04
CA LEU A 36 -2.76 0.19 -1.31
C LEU A 36 -3.20 -0.91 -0.34
N ALA A 37 -4.00 -1.85 -0.83
CA ALA A 37 -4.50 -2.99 -0.06
C ALA A 37 -3.63 -4.23 -0.29
N PHE A 38 -3.34 -4.96 0.78
CA PHE A 38 -2.65 -6.24 0.78
C PHE A 38 -3.61 -7.31 1.29
N HIS A 39 -3.88 -8.35 0.51
CA HIS A 39 -4.86 -9.35 0.89
C HIS A 39 -4.62 -10.70 0.21
N THR A 40 -5.43 -11.70 0.57
CA THR A 40 -5.47 -12.99 -0.11
C THR A 40 -6.89 -13.22 -0.63
N PRO A 41 -7.11 -13.26 -1.95
CA PRO A 41 -8.42 -13.50 -2.55
C PRO A 41 -9.06 -14.78 -2.01
N GLY A 42 -10.34 -14.71 -1.65
CA GLY A 42 -11.08 -15.85 -1.08
C GLY A 42 -10.71 -16.22 0.36
N SER A 43 -9.71 -15.58 0.98
CA SER A 43 -9.29 -15.85 2.36
C SER A 43 -9.08 -14.55 3.14
N PRO A 44 -10.17 -13.87 3.56
CA PRO A 44 -10.07 -12.58 4.24
C PRO A 44 -9.25 -12.68 5.54
N ASN A 45 -9.46 -13.74 6.31
CA ASN A 45 -8.76 -13.99 7.59
C ASN A 45 -7.32 -14.47 7.44
N SER A 46 -6.76 -14.47 6.22
CA SER A 46 -5.39 -14.91 6.01
C SER A 46 -4.40 -14.03 6.77
N VAL A 47 -3.46 -14.67 7.47
CA VAL A 47 -2.30 -14.02 8.10
C VAL A 47 -1.24 -13.59 7.08
N GLY A 48 -1.37 -14.01 5.83
CA GLY A 48 -0.49 -13.61 4.73
C GLY A 48 -1.27 -12.94 3.58
N ALA A 49 -0.68 -11.92 2.97
CA ALA A 49 -1.15 -11.31 1.74
C ALA A 49 -0.43 -11.91 0.54
N THR A 50 -1.18 -12.38 -0.44
CA THR A 50 -0.65 -12.91 -1.71
C THR A 50 -0.85 -11.93 -2.87
N HIS A 51 -1.66 -10.89 -2.67
CA HIS A 51 -2.00 -9.90 -3.68
C HIS A 51 -1.86 -8.49 -3.12
N ALA A 52 -1.47 -7.56 -3.99
CA ALA A 52 -1.51 -6.13 -3.73
C ALA A 52 -2.46 -5.46 -4.73
N ARG A 53 -3.30 -4.55 -4.23
CA ARG A 53 -4.24 -3.76 -5.02
C ARG A 53 -4.03 -2.28 -4.76
N LEU A 54 -3.65 -1.54 -5.80
CA LEU A 54 -3.59 -0.09 -5.78
C LEU A 54 -4.87 0.48 -6.39
N THR A 55 -5.64 1.22 -5.61
CA THR A 55 -6.83 1.96 -6.05
C THR A 55 -6.51 3.45 -6.02
N LEU A 56 -6.70 4.14 -7.14
CA LEU A 56 -6.49 5.60 -7.16
C LEU A 56 -7.74 6.34 -6.70
N SER A 57 -7.57 7.52 -6.10
CA SER A 57 -8.68 8.43 -5.85
C SER A 57 -9.20 9.06 -7.16
N ASP A 58 -10.50 9.37 -7.21
CA ASP A 58 -11.35 9.70 -8.38
C ASP A 58 -10.89 10.85 -9.33
N HIS A 59 -9.70 11.42 -9.12
CA HIS A 59 -9.16 12.53 -9.90
C HIS A 59 -7.94 12.14 -10.75
N TYR A 60 -7.49 10.89 -10.70
CA TYR A 60 -6.30 10.43 -11.41
C TYR A 60 -6.59 9.34 -12.43
N ASP A 61 -6.18 9.61 -13.67
CA ASP A 61 -6.19 8.61 -14.73
C ASP A 61 -4.97 7.69 -14.59
N MET A 62 -5.21 6.40 -14.34
CA MET A 62 -4.17 5.36 -14.27
C MET A 62 -3.34 5.26 -15.55
N THR A 63 -3.89 5.67 -16.71
CA THR A 63 -3.19 5.63 -17.99
C THR A 63 -2.01 6.59 -18.08
N SER A 64 -1.95 7.58 -17.18
CA SER A 64 -0.87 8.56 -17.11
C SER A 64 0.32 8.12 -16.25
N LEU A 65 0.19 6.98 -15.54
CA LEU A 65 1.20 6.48 -14.64
C LEU A 65 2.12 5.49 -15.38
N SER A 66 3.42 5.76 -15.36
CA SER A 66 4.44 4.78 -15.70
C SER A 66 4.44 3.62 -14.69
N ASN A 67 5.30 2.63 -14.89
CA ASN A 67 5.54 1.62 -13.87
C ASN A 67 5.83 2.31 -12.53
N LEU A 68 5.13 1.86 -11.49
CA LEU A 68 5.27 2.37 -10.13
C LEU A 68 5.94 1.31 -9.28
N HIS A 69 6.92 1.74 -8.50
CA HIS A 69 7.63 0.87 -7.57
C HIS A 69 7.05 1.06 -6.18
N VAL A 70 6.57 -0.03 -5.59
CA VAL A 70 6.15 -0.04 -4.19
C VAL A 70 7.34 -0.47 -3.35
N VAL A 71 7.71 0.38 -2.40
CA VAL A 71 8.79 0.13 -1.45
C VAL A 71 8.19 0.09 -0.05
N ILE A 72 8.25 -1.09 0.58
CA ILE A 72 7.93 -1.25 2.00
C ILE A 72 9.23 -1.09 2.76
N HIS A 73 9.26 -0.12 3.67
CA HIS A 73 10.43 0.23 4.45
C HIS A 73 10.52 -0.58 5.73
N SER A 74 11.72 -0.68 6.30
CA SER A 74 11.94 -1.37 7.57
C SER A 74 11.26 -0.67 8.75
N THR A 75 11.15 0.66 8.70
CA THR A 75 10.54 1.49 9.75
C THR A 75 9.21 2.11 9.31
N GLY A 76 8.43 2.59 10.29
CA GLY A 76 7.13 3.27 10.10
C GLY A 76 7.16 4.79 10.26
N ASP A 77 8.34 5.38 10.47
CA ASP A 77 8.44 6.80 10.76
C ASP A 77 8.40 7.63 9.48
N LEU A 78 7.33 8.40 9.29
CA LEU A 78 7.21 9.32 8.15
C LEU A 78 8.01 10.60 8.34
N ARG A 79 8.52 10.87 9.56
CA ARG A 79 9.37 12.03 9.85
C ARG A 79 10.83 11.76 9.50
N SER A 80 11.24 10.49 9.47
CA SER A 80 12.59 10.13 9.02
C SER A 80 12.72 10.27 7.52
N SER A 81 13.95 10.54 7.08
CA SER A 81 14.33 10.50 5.68
C SER A 81 13.97 9.14 5.07
N ILE A 82 13.58 9.14 3.79
CA ILE A 82 13.32 7.92 3.02
C ILE A 82 14.56 7.04 2.99
N CYS A 83 15.74 7.64 2.84
CA CYS A 83 17.01 6.95 2.76
C CYS A 83 17.35 6.20 4.07
N ASP A 84 16.86 6.71 5.20
CA ASP A 84 17.15 6.15 6.53
C ASP A 84 16.11 5.10 6.96
N SER A 85 15.03 4.94 6.19
CA SER A 85 13.90 4.07 6.57
C SER A 85 14.16 2.58 6.29
N GLY A 86 15.25 2.26 5.59
CA GLY A 86 15.67 0.90 5.24
C GLY A 86 14.74 0.20 4.24
N LEU A 87 15.24 -0.80 3.54
CA LEU A 87 14.44 -1.59 2.59
C LEU A 87 13.98 -2.90 3.26
N PHE A 88 12.66 -3.13 3.30
CA PHE A 88 12.10 -4.42 3.74
C PHE A 88 11.65 -5.27 2.56
N ARG A 89 10.81 -4.73 1.67
CA ARG A 89 10.29 -5.39 0.46
C ARG A 89 10.08 -4.39 -0.65
N GLN A 90 10.17 -4.87 -1.89
CA GLN A 90 9.91 -4.07 -3.07
C GLN A 90 9.26 -4.92 -4.16
N PHE A 91 8.30 -4.33 -4.86
CA PHE A 91 7.69 -4.91 -6.06
C PHE A 91 7.22 -3.80 -6.99
N THR A 92 6.85 -4.17 -8.21
CA THR A 92 6.46 -3.20 -9.24
C THR A 92 4.99 -3.38 -9.60
N ILE A 93 4.25 -2.28 -9.59
CA ILE A 93 2.93 -2.17 -10.19
C ILE A 93 3.15 -1.75 -11.64
N PRO A 94 2.85 -2.63 -12.62
CA PRO A 94 3.00 -2.27 -14.03
C PRO A 94 2.05 -1.13 -14.39
N ALA A 95 2.46 -0.28 -15.32
CA ALA A 95 1.58 0.72 -15.91
C ALA A 95 0.31 0.03 -16.40
N ALA A 96 -0.85 0.55 -15.99
CA ALA A 96 -2.12 -0.03 -16.37
C ALA A 96 -2.30 0.08 -17.89
N THR A 97 -2.43 -1.04 -18.60
CA THR A 97 -3.03 -1.02 -19.93
C THR A 97 -4.50 -0.62 -19.76
N PRO A 98 -5.03 0.31 -20.58
CA PRO A 98 -6.37 0.84 -20.42
C PRO A 98 -7.40 -0.28 -20.49
N SER A 99 -7.92 -0.71 -19.34
CA SER A 99 -9.19 -1.41 -19.26
C SER A 99 -10.19 -0.39 -18.71
N ALA A 100 -11.16 0.00 -19.53
CA ALA A 100 -12.01 1.18 -19.35
C ALA A 100 -12.96 1.15 -18.12
N GLN A 101 -12.78 0.21 -17.18
CA GLN A 101 -13.78 -0.12 -16.16
C GLN A 101 -13.23 -0.33 -14.74
N ARG A 102 -11.91 -0.26 -14.50
CA ARG A 102 -11.35 -0.48 -13.16
C ARG A 102 -10.46 0.68 -12.73
N GLN A 103 -10.83 1.32 -11.60
CA GLN A 103 -10.04 2.35 -10.91
C GLN A 103 -8.89 1.76 -10.07
N TYR A 104 -8.59 0.47 -10.25
CA TYR A 104 -7.56 -0.22 -9.49
C TYR A 104 -6.71 -1.13 -10.40
N VAL A 105 -5.46 -1.31 -10.00
CA VAL A 105 -4.58 -2.38 -10.49
C VAL A 105 -4.32 -3.34 -9.36
N GLU A 106 -4.47 -4.63 -9.66
CA GLU A 106 -4.23 -5.71 -8.74
C GLU A 106 -3.19 -6.66 -9.35
N LEU A 107 -2.25 -7.11 -8.51
CA LEU A 107 -1.20 -8.02 -8.94
C LEU A 107 -0.89 -9.09 -7.88
N PRO A 108 -0.55 -10.32 -8.31
CA PRO A 108 -0.02 -11.33 -7.42
C PRO A 108 1.40 -10.97 -6.98
N LEU A 109 1.70 -11.19 -5.71
CA LEU A 109 3.02 -11.00 -5.13
C LEU A 109 3.87 -12.25 -5.36
N ASP A 110 5.13 -12.07 -5.76
CA ASP A 110 6.08 -13.18 -5.95
C ASP A 110 6.30 -13.99 -4.66
N THR A 111 6.15 -13.33 -3.50
CA THR A 111 6.24 -13.95 -2.19
C THR A 111 5.15 -13.37 -1.28
N PRO A 112 4.41 -14.22 -0.55
CA PRO A 112 3.42 -13.73 0.40
C PRO A 112 4.04 -12.81 1.46
N LEU A 113 3.32 -11.75 1.83
CA LEU A 113 3.71 -10.82 2.89
C LEU A 113 2.97 -11.16 4.18
N SER A 114 3.67 -11.25 5.31
CA SER A 114 3.02 -11.46 6.62
C SER A 114 2.24 -10.21 7.05
N ILE A 115 0.98 -10.39 7.46
CA ILE A 115 0.07 -9.35 7.95
C ILE A 115 0.09 -9.35 9.48
N GLU A 116 1.25 -9.05 10.03
CA GLU A 116 1.50 -8.99 11.47
C GLU A 116 2.31 -7.75 11.84
N VAL A 117 2.42 -7.47 13.13
CA VAL A 117 3.23 -6.37 13.66
C VAL A 117 4.64 -6.87 13.96
N GLY A 118 5.65 -6.15 13.47
CA GLY A 118 7.06 -6.45 13.75
C GLY A 118 7.60 -7.67 13.01
N HIS A 119 8.86 -8.02 13.28
CA HIS A 119 9.56 -9.15 12.65
C HIS A 119 9.47 -9.12 11.11
N ASP A 120 8.76 -10.07 10.50
CA ASP A 120 8.53 -10.16 9.05
C ASP A 120 7.19 -9.55 8.60
N GLY A 121 6.42 -9.01 9.53
CA GLY A 121 5.08 -8.46 9.31
C GLY A 121 5.08 -7.02 8.79
N ILE A 122 4.19 -6.72 7.85
CA ILE A 122 4.15 -5.39 7.20
C ILE A 122 3.40 -4.32 8.00
N ILE A 123 2.66 -4.67 9.06
CA ILE A 123 1.86 -3.71 9.82
C ILE A 123 2.76 -2.72 10.57
N GLY A 124 2.42 -1.45 10.48
CA GLY A 124 3.15 -0.33 11.08
C GLY A 124 4.37 0.10 10.28
N ARG A 125 4.64 -0.50 9.11
CA ARG A 125 5.74 -0.07 8.23
C ARG A 125 5.31 1.03 7.28
N ARG A 126 6.26 1.90 6.94
CA ARG A 126 6.09 2.92 5.91
C ARG A 126 6.07 2.24 4.56
N VAL A 127 5.22 2.72 3.68
CA VAL A 127 5.22 2.36 2.26
C VAL A 127 5.39 3.63 1.45
N SER A 128 6.28 3.56 0.47
CA SER A 128 6.46 4.59 -0.54
C SER A 128 6.08 4.06 -1.90
N LEU A 129 5.44 4.92 -2.68
CA LEU A 129 5.17 4.73 -4.09
C LEU A 129 6.14 5.60 -4.87
N CYS A 130 6.99 4.99 -5.70
CA CYS A 130 8.07 5.67 -6.40
C CYS A 130 7.90 5.54 -7.92
N SER A 131 8.24 6.58 -8.66
CA SER A 131 8.30 6.54 -10.13
C SER A 131 9.59 5.89 -10.66
N GLY A 132 10.57 5.67 -9.79
CA GLY A 132 11.82 4.98 -10.09
C GLY A 132 12.09 3.83 -9.12
N PRO A 133 13.00 2.89 -9.48
CA PRO A 133 13.23 1.67 -8.72
C PRO A 133 14.02 1.88 -7.43
N ILE A 134 14.74 2.99 -7.30
CA ILE A 134 15.55 3.31 -6.11
C ILE A 134 14.77 4.36 -5.31
N PRO A 135 14.31 4.09 -4.08
CA PRO A 135 13.52 5.06 -3.33
C PRO A 135 14.34 6.31 -3.02
N SER A 136 13.84 7.47 -3.45
CA SER A 136 14.45 8.75 -3.14
C SER A 136 13.39 9.84 -3.03
N PRO A 137 13.68 10.97 -2.35
CA PRO A 137 12.73 12.06 -2.25
C PRO A 137 12.24 12.55 -3.61
N GLU A 138 13.12 12.65 -4.61
CA GLU A 138 12.80 13.18 -5.94
C GLU A 138 11.92 12.26 -6.79
N ASN A 139 11.83 10.96 -6.48
CA ASN A 139 10.98 10.04 -7.23
C ASN A 139 9.81 9.46 -6.41
N THR A 140 9.73 9.79 -5.11
CA THR A 140 8.63 9.35 -4.26
C THR A 140 7.40 10.20 -4.50
N VAL A 141 6.36 9.57 -5.00
CA VAL A 141 5.10 10.19 -5.40
C VAL A 141 4.14 10.28 -4.21
N ALA A 142 4.02 9.20 -3.46
CA ALA A 142 3.11 9.11 -2.34
C ALA A 142 3.68 8.18 -1.26
N GLN A 143 3.19 8.33 -0.03
CA GLN A 143 3.58 7.48 1.07
C GLN A 143 2.45 7.28 2.08
N GLY A 144 2.55 6.21 2.85
CA GLY A 144 1.62 5.91 3.92
C GLY A 144 2.22 4.93 4.92
N ILE A 145 1.41 4.51 5.89
CA ILE A 145 1.75 3.47 6.85
C ILE A 145 0.76 2.32 6.66
N VAL A 146 1.25 1.09 6.66
CA VAL A 146 0.37 -0.09 6.59
C VAL A 146 -0.34 -0.28 7.92
N GLY A 147 -1.67 -0.29 7.90
CA GLY A 147 -2.53 -0.67 9.00
C GLY A 147 -3.29 -1.97 8.71
N PHE A 148 -3.96 -2.49 9.73
CA PHE A 148 -4.94 -3.56 9.53
C PHE A 148 -6.13 -3.03 8.74
N ASN A 149 -6.59 -3.82 7.78
CA ASN A 149 -7.86 -3.59 7.12
C ASN A 149 -8.90 -4.55 7.69
N PHE A 150 -10.05 -4.04 8.11
CA PHE A 150 -11.14 -4.86 8.63
C PHE A 150 -12.29 -4.82 7.65
N LEU A 151 -12.87 -5.97 7.33
CA LEU A 151 -14.10 -5.98 6.55
C LEU A 151 -15.22 -5.35 7.40
N SER A 152 -15.87 -4.33 6.88
CA SER A 152 -17.15 -3.88 7.41
C SER A 152 -18.14 -5.03 7.22
N HIS A 153 -18.73 -5.52 8.32
CA HIS A 153 -19.94 -6.33 8.19
C HIS A 153 -21.01 -5.46 7.50
N PRO A 154 -21.68 -5.94 6.45
CA PRO A 154 -22.93 -5.32 6.06
C PRO A 154 -23.84 -5.39 7.28
N SER A 155 -24.27 -4.23 7.77
CA SER A 155 -25.29 -4.13 8.79
C SER A 155 -26.45 -5.01 8.33
N ALA A 156 -26.76 -6.06 9.07
CA ALA A 156 -28.00 -6.78 8.87
C ALA A 156 -29.13 -5.80 9.21
N SER A 157 -29.70 -5.17 8.19
CA SER A 157 -30.95 -4.43 8.32
C SER A 157 -32.02 -5.46 8.68
N PHE A 158 -32.50 -5.42 9.92
CA PHE A 158 -33.71 -6.11 10.36
C PHE A 158 -34.96 -5.38 9.87
#